data_AF-A0A1G3L6T4-F1
#
_entry.id   AF-A0A1G3L6T4-F1
#
_cell.length_a   1.000
_cell.length_b   1.000
_cell.length_c   1.000
_cell.angle_alpha   90.00
_cell.angle_beta   90.00
_cell.angle_gamma   90.00
#
_symmetry.space_group_name_H-M   'P 1'
#
loop_
_entity.id
_entity.type
_entity.pdbx_description
1 polymer ?
#
loop_
_entity_poly.entity_id
_entity_poly.type
_entity_poly.pdbx_seq_one_letter_code
_entity_poly.pdbx_strand_id
1 'polypeptide(L)'
;MNINMLRNFVAQDHELIELIAVDTQLKALANNYAERQLEIPEWIGEKTVEIDGVINAAVKAERLAELKKIKAQESALMDRGEKRAVLAARREALEKMVG
;
A
#
# COMPACT_ATOMS: atom_id res chain seq x y z
N MET A 1 16.01 12.48 -10.69
CA MET A 1 15.28 13.17 -11.77
C MET A 1 15.50 14.67 -11.67
N ASN A 2 15.25 15.44 -12.74
CA ASN A 2 15.16 16.89 -12.62
C ASN A 2 13.75 17.32 -12.16
N ILE A 3 13.59 18.59 -11.74
CA ILE A 3 12.32 19.10 -11.19
C ILE A 3 11.16 18.99 -12.20
N ASN A 4 11.42 19.25 -13.49
CA ASN A 4 10.40 19.14 -14.54
C ASN A 4 9.91 17.70 -14.73
N MET A 5 10.80 16.71 -14.61
CA MET A 5 10.45 15.30 -14.65
C MET A 5 9.61 14.91 -13.43
N LEU A 6 9.95 15.40 -12.23
CA LEU A 6 9.16 15.12 -11.02
C LEU A 6 7.76 15.73 -11.11
N ARG A 7 7.66 16.96 -11.62
CA ARG A 7 6.39 17.67 -11.78
C ARG A 7 5.45 16.99 -12.79
N ASN A 8 6.00 16.42 -13.85
CA ASN A 8 5.23 15.74 -14.91
C ASN A 8 5.19 14.21 -14.75
N PHE A 9 5.63 13.69 -13.62
CA PHE A 9 5.65 12.26 -13.36
C PHE A 9 4.22 11.70 -13.26
N VAL A 10 3.95 10.57 -13.90
CA VAL A 10 2.63 9.92 -13.95
C VAL A 10 2.71 8.60 -13.16
N ALA A 11 2.16 8.57 -11.95
CA ALA A 11 2.38 7.46 -11.01
C ALA A 11 1.81 6.09 -11.48
N GLN A 12 0.87 6.08 -12.42
CA GLN A 12 0.17 4.86 -12.85
C GLN A 12 0.99 3.96 -13.78
N ASP A 13 2.03 4.49 -14.41
CA ASP A 13 2.82 3.79 -15.44
C ASP A 13 4.12 3.17 -14.91
N HIS A 14 4.34 3.24 -13.59
CA HIS A 14 5.63 2.96 -12.97
C HIS A 14 5.57 1.86 -11.91
N GLU A 15 6.69 1.17 -11.74
CA GLU A 15 6.82 0.12 -10.73
C GLU A 15 6.94 0.70 -9.32
N LEU A 16 6.57 -0.10 -8.31
CA LEU A 16 6.58 0.31 -6.90
C LEU A 16 7.93 0.88 -6.44
N ILE A 17 9.04 0.29 -6.88
CA ILE A 17 10.40 0.76 -6.55
C ILE A 17 10.64 2.17 -7.09
N GLU A 18 10.18 2.45 -8.31
CA GLU A 18 10.31 3.77 -8.92
C GLU A 18 9.45 4.80 -8.17
N LEU A 19 8.22 4.42 -7.80
CA LEU A 19 7.32 5.27 -7.02
C LEU A 19 7.93 5.66 -5.67
N ILE A 20 8.52 4.71 -4.94
CA ILE A 20 9.20 4.97 -3.65
C ILE A 20 10.39 5.92 -3.84
N ALA A 21 11.16 5.74 -4.92
CA ALA A 21 12.29 6.61 -5.22
C ALA A 21 11.82 8.06 -5.53
N VAL A 22 10.72 8.22 -6.27
CA VAL A 22 10.15 9.53 -6.58
C VAL A 22 9.56 10.20 -5.35
N ASP A 23 8.82 9.47 -4.51
CA ASP A 23 8.29 9.98 -3.23
C ASP A 23 9.42 10.50 -2.33
N THR A 24 10.50 9.72 -2.21
CA THR A 24 11.70 10.14 -1.47
C THR A 24 12.31 11.43 -2.03
N GLN A 25 12.35 11.57 -3.36
CA GLN A 25 12.86 12.78 -4.02
C GLN A 25 11.94 14.00 -3.78
N LEU A 26 10.61 13.82 -3.79
CA LEU A 26 9.66 14.90 -3.50
C LEU A 26 9.77 15.38 -2.04
N LYS A 27 9.86 14.44 -1.09
CA LYS A 27 10.06 14.75 0.34
C LYS A 27 11.39 15.48 0.58
N ALA A 28 12.46 15.01 -0.06
CA ALA A 28 13.75 15.69 -0.01
C ALA A 28 13.68 17.11 -0.62
N LEU A 29 12.95 17.27 -1.73
CA LEU A 29 12.76 18.58 -2.34
C LEU A 29 11.99 19.52 -1.41
N ALA A 30 10.86 19.08 -0.84
CA ALA A 30 10.09 19.85 0.14
C ALA A 30 10.95 20.29 1.34
N ASN A 31 11.77 19.37 1.88
CA ASN A 31 12.70 19.69 2.97
C ASN A 31 13.73 20.73 2.56
N ASN A 32 14.31 20.65 1.35
CA ASN A 32 15.25 21.65 0.86
C ASN A 32 14.63 23.05 0.75
N TYR A 33 13.35 23.16 0.39
CA TYR A 33 12.63 24.44 0.40
C TYR A 33 12.46 24.95 1.84
N ALA A 34 12.01 24.09 2.75
CA ALA A 34 11.81 24.43 4.16
C ALA A 34 13.13 24.87 4.85
N GLU A 35 14.23 24.14 4.62
CA GLU A 35 15.56 24.46 5.15
C GLU A 35 16.07 25.82 4.66
N ARG A 36 15.71 26.20 3.43
CA ARG A 36 16.04 27.50 2.84
C ARG A 36 15.05 28.59 3.21
N GLN A 37 14.06 28.30 4.05
CA GLN A 37 12.96 29.21 4.42
C GLN A 37 12.20 29.73 3.20
N LEU A 38 12.11 28.90 2.15
CA LEU A 38 11.36 29.19 0.94
C LEU A 38 9.96 28.57 1.04
N GLU A 39 9.00 29.20 0.38
CA GLU A 39 7.66 28.65 0.22
C GLU A 39 7.73 27.34 -0.58
N ILE A 40 7.15 26.27 -0.03
CA ILE A 40 7.09 24.97 -0.69
C ILE A 40 6.04 25.06 -1.79
N PRO A 41 6.40 24.81 -3.06
CA PRO A 41 5.43 24.82 -4.15
C PRO A 41 4.30 23.79 -3.94
N GLU A 42 3.06 24.22 -4.17
CA GLU A 42 1.85 23.40 -3.98
C GLU A 42 1.89 22.07 -4.75
N TRP A 43 2.42 22.11 -5.99
CA TRP A 43 2.54 20.91 -6.84
C TRP A 43 3.38 19.79 -6.19
N ILE A 44 4.31 20.10 -5.28
CA ILE A 44 5.09 19.08 -4.55
C ILE A 44 4.17 18.33 -3.59
N GLY A 45 3.29 19.05 -2.88
CA GLY A 45 2.31 18.46 -1.97
C GLY A 45 1.32 17.59 -2.72
N GLU A 46 0.75 18.12 -3.81
CA GLU A 46 -0.17 17.38 -4.68
C GLU A 46 0.46 16.08 -5.21
N LYS A 47 1.69 16.16 -5.71
CA LYS A 47 2.41 14.99 -6.23
C LYS A 47 2.76 13.98 -5.16
N THR A 48 3.12 14.43 -3.97
CA THR A 48 3.40 13.53 -2.84
C THR A 48 2.15 12.72 -2.48
N VAL A 49 0.99 13.38 -2.38
CA VAL A 49 -0.29 12.71 -2.09
C VAL A 49 -0.69 11.74 -3.20
N GLU A 50 -0.54 12.13 -4.46
CA GLU A 50 -0.81 11.26 -5.61
C GLU A 50 0.03 9.98 -5.54
N ILE A 51 1.34 10.12 -5.38
CA ILE A 51 2.28 8.99 -5.37
C ILE A 51 2.08 8.11 -4.13
N ASP A 52 1.93 8.70 -2.95
CA ASP A 52 1.63 7.95 -1.72
C ASP A 52 0.33 7.15 -1.87
N GLY A 53 -0.69 7.70 -2.55
CA GLY A 53 -1.94 6.99 -2.85
C GLY A 53 -1.71 5.73 -3.70
N VAL A 54 -0.90 5.83 -4.76
CA VAL A 54 -0.58 4.70 -5.63
C VAL A 54 0.28 3.66 -4.91
N ILE A 55 1.31 4.09 -4.17
CA ILE A 55 2.16 3.20 -3.36
C ILE A 55 1.30 2.39 -2.38
N ASN A 56 0.43 3.06 -1.63
CA ASN A 56 -0.43 2.39 -0.65
C ASN A 56 -1.39 1.38 -1.30
N ALA A 57 -1.95 1.72 -2.47
CA ALA A 57 -2.81 0.82 -3.22
C ALA A 57 -2.04 -0.43 -3.69
N ALA A 58 -0.83 -0.25 -4.23
CA ALA A 58 0.03 -1.32 -4.69
C ALA A 58 0.45 -2.25 -3.54
N VAL A 59 0.93 -1.69 -2.43
CA VAL A 59 1.32 -2.46 -1.23
C VAL A 59 0.12 -3.22 -0.66
N LYS A 60 -1.06 -2.60 -0.59
CA LYS A 60 -2.29 -3.28 -0.13
C LYS A 60 -2.67 -4.43 -1.04
N ALA A 61 -2.55 -4.27 -2.35
CA ALA A 61 -2.83 -5.34 -3.31
C ALA A 61 -1.85 -6.52 -3.15
N GLU A 62 -0.56 -6.24 -2.99
CA GLU A 62 0.47 -7.26 -2.74
C GLU A 62 0.21 -8.03 -1.45
N ARG A 63 -0.09 -7.33 -0.35
CA ARG A 63 -0.46 -7.96 0.93
C ARG A 63 -1.71 -8.82 0.85
N LEU A 64 -2.72 -8.39 0.09
CA LEU A 64 -3.93 -9.19 -0.14
C LEU A 64 -3.63 -10.45 -0.97
N ALA A 65 -2.76 -10.36 -1.97
CA ALA A 65 -2.33 -11.50 -2.77
C ALA A 65 -1.55 -12.51 -1.93
N GLU A 66 -0.61 -12.03 -1.12
CA GLU A 66 0.18 -12.85 -0.19
C GLU A 66 -0.71 -13.54 0.85
N LEU A 67 -1.65 -12.79 1.45
CA LEU A 67 -2.63 -13.34 2.40
C LEU A 67 -3.54 -14.39 1.76
N LYS A 68 -3.93 -14.20 0.49
CA LYS A 68 -4.69 -15.21 -0.26
C LYS A 68 -3.86 -16.47 -0.52
N LYS A 69 -2.57 -16.31 -0.85
CA LYS A 69 -1.63 -17.44 -1.03
C LYS A 69 -1.44 -18.22 0.28
N ILE A 70 -1.24 -17.53 1.40
CA ILE A 70 -1.12 -18.16 2.72
C ILE A 70 -2.42 -18.88 3.08
N LYS A 71 -3.59 -18.27 2.89
CA LYS A 71 -4.89 -18.94 3.11
C LYS A 71 -5.09 -20.18 2.24
N ALA A 72 -4.62 -20.14 0.99
CA ALA A 72 -4.68 -21.29 0.10
C ALA A 72 -3.73 -22.40 0.57
N GLN A 73 -2.53 -22.05 1.03
CA GLN A 73 -1.57 -22.99 1.62
C GLN A 73 -2.08 -23.57 2.94
N GLU A 74 -2.65 -22.77 3.84
CA GLU A 74 -3.34 -23.25 5.05
C GLU A 74 -4.48 -24.20 4.70
N SER A 75 -5.34 -23.85 3.73
CA SER A 75 -6.39 -24.77 3.28
C SER A 75 -5.83 -26.05 2.66
N ALA A 76 -4.66 -26.00 2.01
CA ALA A 76 -4.02 -27.20 1.48
C ALA A 76 -3.37 -28.06 2.58
N LEU A 77 -2.92 -27.43 3.68
CA LEU A 77 -2.22 -28.09 4.80
C LEU A 77 -3.17 -28.56 5.91
N MET A 78 -4.34 -27.93 6.08
CA MET A 78 -5.35 -28.37 7.04
C MET A 78 -5.95 -29.69 6.58
N ASP A 79 -5.72 -30.74 7.36
CA ASP A 79 -6.40 -32.02 7.17
C ASP A 79 -7.90 -31.87 7.46
N ARG A 80 -8.74 -32.79 6.94
CA ARG A 80 -10.21 -32.69 6.99
C ARG A 80 -10.78 -32.44 8.40
N GLY A 81 -10.07 -32.86 9.45
CA GLY A 81 -10.44 -32.64 10.86
C GLY A 81 -10.32 -31.19 11.32
N GLU A 82 -9.22 -30.51 10.97
CA GLU A 82 -8.95 -29.13 11.41
C GLU A 82 -9.87 -28.11 10.71
N LYS A 83 -10.18 -28.34 9.43
CA LYS A 83 -11.18 -27.51 8.70
C LYS A 83 -12.55 -27.55 9.36
N ARG A 84 -12.98 -28.71 9.90
CA ARG A 84 -14.26 -28.83 10.62
C ARG A 84 -14.26 -28.03 11.91
N ALA A 85 -13.16 -28.04 12.66
CA ALA A 85 -13.04 -27.29 13.91
C ALA A 85 -13.07 -25.77 13.68
N VAL A 86 -12.35 -25.27 12.67
CA VAL A 86 -12.33 -23.84 12.31
C VAL A 86 -13.71 -23.37 11.83
N LEU A 87 -14.42 -24.18 11.03
CA LEU A 87 -15.77 -23.85 10.58
C LEU A 87 -16.80 -23.87 11.72
N ALA A 88 -16.68 -24.79 12.67
CA ALA A 88 -17.53 -24.83 13.86
C ALA A 88 -17.32 -23.59 14.74
N ALA A 89 -16.07 -23.20 15.01
CA ALA A 89 -15.74 -22.00 15.76
C ALA A 89 -16.22 -20.72 15.08
N ARG A 90 -16.11 -20.65 13.75
CA ARG A 90 -16.56 -19.49 12.97
C ARG A 90 -18.09 -19.39 12.89
N ARG A 91 -18.79 -20.53 12.86
CA ARG A 91 -20.26 -20.60 13.00
C ARG A 91 -20.70 -20.09 14.37
N GLU A 92 -20.05 -20.53 15.44
CA GLU A 92 -20.39 -20.10 16.80
C GLU A 92 -20.12 -18.60 17.01
N ALA A 93 -19.02 -18.07 16.46
CA ALA A 93 -18.71 -16.65 16.48
C ALA A 93 -19.76 -15.82 15.73
N LEU A 94 -20.29 -16.34 14.61
CA LEU A 94 -21.35 -15.69 13.84
C LEU A 94 -22.73 -15.81 14.51
N GLU A 95 -23.07 -16.96 15.11
CA GLU A 95 -24.32 -17.13 15.87
C GLU A 95 -24.38 -16.18 17.08
N LYS A 96 -23.25 -15.91 17.75
CA LYS A 96 -23.14 -14.92 18.84
C LYS A 96 -23.22 -13.46 18.40
N MET A 97 -22.99 -13.17 17.12
CA MET A 97 -23.10 -11.82 16.58
C MET A 97 -24.49 -11.52 16.02
N VAL A 98 -25.29 -12.55 15.75
CA VAL A 98 -26.62 -12.44 15.16
C VAL A 98 -27.74 -12.66 16.18
N GLY A 99 -27.48 -13.41 17.26
CA GLY A 99 -28.36 -13.51 18.44
C GLY A 99 -28.02 -12.48 19.51
#